data_AF-A0A925FPJ1-F1
#
_entry.id   AF-A0A925FPJ1-F1
#
_cell.length_a   1.000
_cell.length_b   1.000
_cell.length_c   1.000
_cell.angle_alpha   90.00
_cell.angle_beta   90.00
_cell.angle_gamma   90.00
#
_symmetry.space_group_name_H-M   'P 1'
#
loop_
_entity.id
_entity.type
_entity.pdbx_description
1 polymer ?
#
loop_
_entity_poly.entity_id
_entity_poly.type
_entity_poly.pdbx_seq_one_letter_code
_entity_poly.pdbx_strand_id
1 'polypeptide(L)'
;MTVTAVPPAVRGLVWGLVDYAGLFPPAGLPMPAAVANYAAYHASDDSWALGRFVVPAARLAEFEDAAATVGAGTGANPWTVSLLVASPAELSVVVPFNARWAGRIVIDAIEGKAGSVEQVGSLAAARPAGTELFVELVVGPALAATLGEVRRVGASAKIRAGGTTPEAFPAVDDVVAFLRACHAARVPFKATAGLHHPVRGLYRLTYAPDSPVGTMHGYLNVLVAAEAIANGGTDADAQRVMLAESAHDLVITDDRIAWAG
;
A
#
# COMPACT_ATOMS: atom_id res chain seq x y z
N MET A 1 12.28 2.82 -30.49
CA MET A 1 11.31 1.96 -29.80
C MET A 1 10.12 2.83 -29.48
N THR A 2 8.96 2.58 -30.09
CA THR A 2 7.72 3.28 -29.77
C THR A 2 7.32 2.90 -28.35
N VAL A 3 7.35 3.86 -27.42
CA VAL A 3 6.73 3.72 -26.10
C VAL A 3 5.25 3.48 -26.38
N THR A 4 4.79 2.25 -26.16
CA THR A 4 3.37 1.93 -26.18
C THR A 4 2.71 2.76 -25.08
N ALA A 5 1.76 3.63 -25.45
CA ALA A 5 1.02 4.41 -24.48
C ALA A 5 0.31 3.48 -23.49
N VAL A 6 0.43 3.76 -22.20
CA VAL A 6 -0.31 3.03 -21.15
C VAL A 6 -1.80 3.28 -21.36
N PRO A 7 -2.66 2.24 -21.49
CA PRO A 7 -4.09 2.42 -21.68
C PRO A 7 -4.71 3.29 -20.57
N PRO A 8 -5.70 4.15 -20.85
CA PRO A 8 -6.32 5.03 -19.87
C PRO A 8 -6.86 4.31 -18.63
N ALA A 9 -7.49 3.13 -18.78
CA ALA A 9 -7.94 2.32 -17.65
C ALA A 9 -6.78 1.88 -16.74
N VAL A 10 -5.65 1.46 -17.31
CA VAL A 10 -4.45 1.10 -16.53
C VAL A 10 -3.89 2.33 -15.84
N ARG A 11 -3.79 3.45 -16.56
CA ARG A 11 -3.31 4.72 -16.00
C ARG A 11 -4.18 5.17 -14.83
N GLY A 12 -5.51 5.09 -14.96
CA GLY A 12 -6.44 5.40 -13.88
C GLY A 12 -6.34 4.43 -12.70
N LEU A 13 -6.18 3.14 -12.97
CA LEU A 13 -6.05 2.10 -11.93
C LEU A 13 -4.79 2.28 -11.09
N VAL A 14 -3.65 2.63 -11.71
CA VAL A 14 -2.34 2.66 -11.02
C VAL A 14 -1.82 4.07 -10.73
N TRP A 15 -2.59 5.12 -11.05
CA TRP A 15 -2.21 6.51 -10.76
C TRP A 15 -1.97 6.73 -9.26
N GLY A 16 -0.75 7.13 -8.90
CA GLY A 16 -0.34 7.33 -7.50
C GLY A 16 -0.53 6.11 -6.58
N LEU A 17 -0.70 4.91 -7.15
CA LEU A 17 -1.08 3.71 -6.40
C LEU A 17 0.12 3.12 -5.63
N VAL A 18 1.34 3.31 -6.13
CA VAL A 18 2.52 2.59 -5.66
C VAL A 18 3.31 3.42 -4.66
N ASP A 19 2.97 3.26 -3.38
CA ASP A 19 3.81 3.79 -2.30
C ASP A 19 5.18 3.10 -2.28
N TYR A 20 6.23 3.91 -2.21
CA TYR A 20 7.61 3.45 -2.22
C TYR A 20 8.06 3.02 -0.83
N ALA A 21 8.17 1.71 -0.63
CA ALA A 21 8.56 1.07 0.62
C ALA A 21 9.99 0.49 0.57
N GLY A 22 10.96 1.20 -0.03
CA GLY A 22 12.32 0.70 -0.29
C GLY A 22 13.12 0.31 0.96
N LEU A 23 12.75 0.83 2.13
CA LEU A 23 13.36 0.49 3.43
C LEU A 23 13.00 -0.92 3.91
N PHE A 24 11.95 -1.51 3.36
CA PHE A 24 11.39 -2.77 3.82
C PHE A 24 11.79 -3.91 2.88
N PRO A 25 11.79 -5.17 3.36
CA PRO A 25 11.97 -6.32 2.48
C PRO A 25 10.96 -6.31 1.32
N PRO A 26 11.36 -6.82 0.14
CA PRO A 26 12.59 -7.55 -0.16
C PRO A 26 13.83 -6.68 -0.38
N ALA A 27 13.66 -5.37 -0.57
CA ALA A 27 14.75 -4.45 -0.88
C ALA A 27 15.63 -4.13 0.33
N GLY A 28 15.01 -3.76 1.46
CA GLY A 28 15.71 -3.53 2.73
C GLY A 28 16.84 -2.49 2.64
N LEU A 29 16.66 -1.45 1.82
CA LEU A 29 17.71 -0.50 1.51
C LEU A 29 18.08 0.37 2.74
N PRO A 30 19.36 0.76 2.87
CA PRO A 30 19.73 1.88 3.74
C PRO A 30 18.99 3.16 3.36
N MET A 31 18.71 4.05 4.33
CA MET A 31 17.94 5.26 4.07
C MET A 31 18.49 6.14 2.95
N PRO A 32 19.82 6.41 2.86
CA PRO A 32 20.35 7.23 1.77
C PRO A 32 20.05 6.64 0.39
N ALA A 33 20.14 5.32 0.24
CA ALA A 33 19.85 4.64 -1.02
C ALA A 33 18.35 4.65 -1.35
N ALA A 34 17.48 4.42 -0.35
CA ALA A 34 16.03 4.49 -0.53
C ALA A 34 15.59 5.91 -0.95
N VAL A 35 16.09 6.94 -0.29
CA VAL A 35 15.76 8.34 -0.60
C VAL A 35 16.29 8.75 -1.97
N ALA A 36 17.50 8.33 -2.34
CA ALA A 36 18.05 8.58 -3.68
C ALA A 36 17.21 7.93 -4.78
N ASN A 37 16.76 6.69 -4.57
CA ASN A 37 15.86 6.00 -5.50
C ASN A 37 14.52 6.73 -5.62
N TYR A 38 13.92 7.13 -4.50
CA TYR A 38 12.66 7.89 -4.51
C TYR A 38 12.80 9.21 -5.27
N ALA A 39 13.91 9.93 -5.07
CA ALA A 39 14.22 11.14 -5.84
C ALA A 39 14.29 10.87 -7.35
N ALA A 40 14.97 9.79 -7.74
CA ALA A 40 15.10 9.40 -9.14
C ALA A 40 13.75 9.01 -9.76
N TYR A 41 12.91 8.26 -9.04
CA TYR A 41 11.57 7.88 -9.51
C TYR A 41 10.61 9.07 -9.59
N HIS A 42 10.71 10.00 -8.64
CA HIS A 42 9.92 11.22 -8.68
C HIS A 42 10.32 12.14 -9.87
N ALA A 43 11.55 12.01 -10.37
CA ALA A 43 12.04 12.73 -11.54
C ALA A 43 11.85 11.96 -12.86
N SER A 44 11.30 10.74 -12.83
CA SER A 44 11.13 9.90 -14.03
C SER A 44 9.80 10.15 -14.74
N ASP A 45 9.72 9.66 -15.98
CA ASP A 45 8.49 9.67 -16.79
C ASP A 45 7.37 8.83 -16.17
N ASP A 46 7.69 7.93 -15.22
CA ASP A 46 6.75 7.05 -14.52
C ASP A 46 6.29 7.58 -13.16
N SER A 47 6.69 8.80 -12.80
CA SER A 47 6.33 9.46 -11.53
C SER A 47 4.82 9.56 -11.29
N TRP A 48 4.00 9.45 -12.34
CA TRP A 48 2.54 9.43 -12.26
C TRP A 48 1.96 8.20 -11.53
N ALA A 49 2.69 7.08 -11.46
CA ALA A 49 2.28 5.89 -10.73
C ALA A 49 2.84 5.85 -9.29
N LEU A 50 3.84 6.69 -9.01
CA LEU A 50 4.52 6.77 -7.73
C LEU A 50 3.64 7.48 -6.69
N GLY A 51 3.43 6.82 -5.56
CA GLY A 51 2.78 7.37 -4.39
C GLY A 51 3.80 7.94 -3.40
N ARG A 52 3.57 7.64 -2.13
CA ARG A 52 4.28 8.19 -0.97
C ARG A 52 5.56 7.44 -0.68
N PHE A 53 6.56 8.10 -0.10
CA PHE A 53 7.65 7.42 0.58
C PHE A 53 7.16 6.84 1.91
N VAL A 54 7.34 5.55 2.14
CA VAL A 54 6.92 4.90 3.40
C VAL A 54 8.08 4.89 4.39
N VAL A 55 7.90 5.52 5.57
CA VAL A 55 8.95 5.63 6.59
C VAL A 55 8.43 5.29 8.00
N PRO A 56 9.16 4.50 8.81
CA PRO A 56 8.86 4.35 10.24
C PRO A 56 9.09 5.67 10.99
N ALA A 57 8.22 6.02 11.94
CA ALA A 57 8.42 7.17 12.81
C ALA A 57 9.76 7.15 13.55
N ALA A 58 10.21 5.97 13.98
CA ALA A 58 11.52 5.77 14.62
C ALA A 58 12.73 6.12 13.73
N ARG A 59 12.56 6.17 12.40
CA ARG A 59 13.61 6.51 11.43
C ARG A 59 13.35 7.85 10.71
N LEU A 60 12.40 8.65 11.19
CA LEU A 60 12.03 9.90 10.54
C LEU A 60 13.18 10.90 10.49
N ALA A 61 13.99 11.00 11.55
CA ALA A 61 15.16 11.88 11.55
C ALA A 61 16.22 11.47 10.50
N GLU A 62 16.49 10.17 10.36
CA GLU A 62 17.39 9.64 9.33
C GLU A 62 16.87 9.96 7.91
N PHE A 63 15.55 9.91 7.73
CA PHE A 63 14.92 10.32 6.48
C PHE A 63 15.10 11.82 6.21
N GLU A 64 14.92 12.69 7.21
CA GLU A 64 15.13 14.14 7.08
C GLU A 64 16.55 14.47 6.60
N ASP A 65 17.57 13.85 7.19
CA ASP A 65 18.96 14.06 6.82
C ASP A 65 19.26 13.61 5.38
N ALA A 66 18.75 12.43 4.99
CA ALA A 66 18.90 11.91 3.64
C ALA A 66 18.15 12.77 2.61
N ALA A 67 16.92 13.20 2.93
CA ALA A 67 16.10 14.05 2.08
C ALA A 67 16.74 15.44 1.88
N ALA A 68 17.36 16.00 2.92
CA ALA A 68 18.14 17.24 2.82
C ALA A 68 19.33 17.06 1.87
N THR A 69 20.04 15.94 1.97
CA THR A 69 21.23 15.63 1.14
C THR A 69 20.91 15.59 -0.35
N VAL A 70 19.76 15.04 -0.73
CA VAL A 70 19.35 14.95 -2.15
C VAL A 70 18.57 16.18 -2.64
N GLY A 71 18.38 17.20 -1.80
CA GLY A 71 17.61 18.39 -2.16
C GLY A 71 16.11 18.13 -2.38
N ALA A 72 15.51 17.23 -1.59
CA ALA A 72 14.10 16.87 -1.69
C ALA A 72 13.16 18.10 -1.72
N GLY A 73 12.13 18.07 -2.56
CA GLY A 73 11.13 19.15 -2.65
C GLY A 73 11.63 20.48 -3.21
N THR A 74 12.77 20.51 -3.91
CA THR A 74 13.21 21.68 -4.70
C THR A 74 12.53 21.75 -6.08
N GLY A 75 11.75 20.73 -6.45
CA GLY A 75 10.98 20.67 -7.70
C GLY A 75 9.58 21.26 -7.59
N ALA A 76 8.79 21.13 -8.66
CA ALA A 76 7.44 21.72 -8.76
C ALA A 76 6.40 21.07 -7.82
N ASN A 77 6.61 19.83 -7.39
CA ASN A 77 5.69 19.08 -6.54
C ASN A 77 6.36 18.65 -5.23
N PRO A 78 5.73 18.90 -4.07
CA PRO A 78 6.21 18.38 -2.79
C PRO A 78 6.20 16.85 -2.77
N TRP A 79 7.17 16.26 -2.07
CA TRP A 79 7.15 14.83 -1.79
C TRP A 79 6.08 14.50 -0.74
N THR A 80 5.40 13.37 -0.91
CA THR A 80 4.42 12.87 0.05
C THR A 80 4.99 11.68 0.82
N VAL A 81 4.63 11.57 2.10
CA VAL A 81 5.17 10.58 3.03
C VAL A 81 4.04 9.86 3.76
N SER A 82 4.12 8.54 3.80
CA SER A 82 3.30 7.68 4.66
C SER A 82 4.12 7.30 5.90
N LEU A 83 3.69 7.78 7.07
CA LEU A 83 4.36 7.53 8.34
C LEU A 83 3.82 6.25 8.99
N LEU A 84 4.67 5.25 9.14
CA LEU A 84 4.37 4.04 9.91
C LEU A 84 4.60 4.30 11.40
N VAL A 85 3.57 4.07 12.21
CA VAL A 85 3.62 4.21 13.67
C VAL A 85 3.34 2.89 14.39
N ALA A 86 4.10 2.63 15.45
CA ALA A 86 3.88 1.57 16.40
C ALA A 86 2.88 1.99 17.50
N SER A 87 2.72 3.29 17.77
CA SER A 87 1.75 3.78 18.75
C SER A 87 1.19 5.17 18.41
N PRO A 88 -0.01 5.52 18.92
CA PRO A 88 -0.58 6.85 18.73
C PRO A 88 0.33 8.01 19.19
N ALA A 89 1.20 7.79 20.18
CA ALA A 89 2.09 8.83 20.72
C ALA A 89 3.12 9.34 19.69
N GLU A 90 3.52 8.49 18.74
CA GLU A 90 4.47 8.84 17.67
C GLU A 90 3.88 9.86 16.69
N LEU A 91 2.56 10.05 16.65
CA LEU A 91 1.90 11.01 15.75
C LEU A 91 2.17 12.48 16.11
N SER A 92 2.68 12.73 17.32
CA SER A 92 3.09 14.08 17.75
C SER A 92 4.20 14.68 16.88
N VAL A 93 4.94 13.86 16.12
CA VAL A 93 6.02 14.34 15.23
C VAL A 93 5.51 14.96 13.93
N VAL A 94 4.27 14.67 13.52
CA VAL A 94 3.76 15.01 12.17
C VAL A 94 3.63 16.52 11.97
N VAL A 95 2.98 17.21 12.91
CA VAL A 95 2.77 18.67 12.83
C VAL A 95 4.10 19.44 12.77
N PRO A 96 5.07 19.24 13.69
CA PRO A 96 6.35 19.94 13.61
C PRO A 96 7.17 19.55 12.37
N PHE A 97 7.10 18.29 11.91
CA PHE A 97 7.74 17.87 10.66
C PHE A 97 7.15 18.64 9.46
N ASN A 98 5.82 18.64 9.29
CA ASN A 98 5.16 19.29 8.16
C ASN A 98 5.40 20.81 8.15
N ALA A 99 5.47 21.44 9.33
CA ALA A 99 5.82 22.86 9.44
C ALA A 99 7.26 23.14 8.99
N ARG A 100 8.22 22.27 9.38
CA ARG A 100 9.63 22.40 9.01
C ARG A 100 9.88 22.22 7.52
N TRP A 101 9.17 21.27 6.90
CA TRP A 101 9.32 20.90 5.49
C TRP A 101 8.26 21.52 4.57
N ALA A 102 7.56 22.56 5.03
CA ALA A 102 6.47 23.20 4.31
C ALA A 102 6.84 23.52 2.85
N GLY A 103 5.99 23.08 1.93
CA GLY A 103 6.19 23.25 0.48
C GLY A 103 7.20 22.29 -0.15
N ARG A 104 7.88 21.43 0.62
CA ARG A 104 8.91 20.51 0.13
C ARG A 104 8.56 19.04 0.38
N ILE A 105 8.20 18.71 1.62
CA ILE A 105 7.82 17.35 2.02
C ILE A 105 6.61 17.45 2.95
N VAL A 106 5.63 16.58 2.77
CA VAL A 106 4.45 16.47 3.61
C VAL A 106 4.21 15.03 4.03
N ILE A 107 4.06 14.80 5.33
CA ILE A 107 3.42 13.61 5.85
C ILE A 107 1.92 13.83 5.72
N ASP A 108 1.30 13.17 4.76
CA ASP A 108 -0.13 13.24 4.48
C ASP A 108 -0.85 11.90 4.73
N ALA A 109 -0.11 10.84 5.04
CA ALA A 109 -0.67 9.55 5.42
C ALA A 109 0.01 8.98 6.67
N ILE A 110 -0.79 8.26 7.45
CA ILE A 110 -0.38 7.54 8.66
C ILE A 110 -0.81 6.09 8.51
N GLU A 111 0.07 5.18 8.88
CA GLU A 111 -0.18 3.75 8.92
C GLU A 111 0.06 3.21 10.34
N GLY A 112 -0.98 2.68 10.98
CA GLY A 112 -0.89 2.07 12.32
C GLY A 112 -1.62 0.74 12.37
N LYS A 113 -1.25 -0.14 13.31
CA LYS A 113 -1.91 -1.44 13.49
C LYS A 113 -2.97 -1.38 14.58
N ALA A 114 -4.13 -2.00 14.35
CA ALA A 114 -5.17 -2.16 15.37
C ALA A 114 -5.81 -3.56 15.28
N GLY A 115 -5.91 -4.22 16.42
CA GLY A 115 -6.61 -5.49 16.61
C GLY A 115 -7.98 -5.35 17.26
N SER A 116 -8.37 -4.15 17.72
CA SER A 116 -9.64 -3.89 18.39
C SER A 116 -10.22 -2.52 18.04
N VAL A 117 -11.51 -2.32 18.31
CA VAL A 117 -12.23 -1.05 18.11
C VAL A 117 -11.57 0.07 18.92
N GLU A 118 -11.14 -0.19 20.15
CA GLU A 118 -10.50 0.77 21.04
C GLU A 118 -9.15 1.24 20.47
N GLN A 119 -8.39 0.34 19.85
CA GLN A 119 -7.11 0.68 19.22
C GLN A 119 -7.31 1.53 17.96
N VAL A 120 -8.34 1.24 17.16
CA VAL A 120 -8.71 2.11 16.02
C VAL A 120 -9.07 3.51 16.53
N GLY A 121 -9.94 3.60 17.55
CA GLY A 121 -10.34 4.86 18.15
C GLY A 121 -9.16 5.67 18.71
N SER A 122 -8.17 4.98 19.31
CA SER A 122 -6.96 5.60 19.85
C SER A 122 -6.08 6.20 18.76
N LEU A 123 -5.88 5.50 17.64
CA LEU A 123 -5.15 6.03 16.48
C LEU A 123 -5.88 7.24 15.87
N ALA A 124 -7.20 7.15 15.74
CA ALA A 124 -8.02 8.22 15.18
C ALA A 124 -8.03 9.48 16.06
N ALA A 125 -8.08 9.33 17.39
CA ALA A 125 -8.05 10.44 18.33
C ALA A 125 -6.73 11.22 18.29
N ALA A 126 -5.61 10.53 18.04
CA ALA A 126 -4.28 11.14 17.92
C ALA A 126 -3.95 11.61 16.49
N ARG A 127 -4.85 11.36 15.52
CA ARG A 127 -4.63 11.68 14.10
C ARG A 127 -4.52 13.20 13.90
N PRO A 128 -3.37 13.71 13.39
CA PRO A 128 -3.23 15.09 12.96
C PRO A 128 -4.26 15.48 11.89
N ALA A 129 -4.68 16.74 11.89
CA ALA A 129 -5.60 17.24 10.86
C ALA A 129 -4.94 17.18 9.47
N GLY A 130 -5.71 16.81 8.45
CA GLY A 130 -5.25 16.79 7.06
C GLY A 130 -4.46 15.54 6.65
N THR A 131 -4.32 14.53 7.52
CA THR A 131 -3.70 13.25 7.17
C THR A 131 -4.72 12.12 6.97
N GLU A 132 -4.50 11.28 5.97
CA GLU A 132 -5.14 9.98 5.84
C GLU A 132 -4.67 9.03 6.94
N LEU A 133 -5.54 8.13 7.38
CA LEU A 133 -5.20 7.08 8.35
C LEU A 133 -5.56 5.73 7.75
N PHE A 134 -4.54 4.89 7.59
CA PHE A 134 -4.64 3.51 7.15
C PHE A 134 -4.40 2.59 8.34
N VAL A 135 -5.39 1.78 8.69
CA VAL A 135 -5.33 0.92 9.86
C VAL A 135 -5.09 -0.52 9.43
N GLU A 136 -3.94 -1.09 9.79
CA GLU A 136 -3.64 -2.51 9.58
C GLU A 136 -4.51 -3.37 10.48
N LEU A 137 -5.44 -4.10 9.86
CA LEU A 137 -6.40 -4.95 10.56
C LEU A 137 -5.99 -6.42 10.47
N VAL A 138 -6.40 -7.19 11.47
CA VAL A 138 -6.29 -8.65 11.47
C VAL A 138 -7.57 -9.23 10.88
N VAL A 139 -7.43 -10.12 9.89
CA VAL A 139 -8.58 -10.88 9.36
C VAL A 139 -9.01 -11.91 10.41
N GLY A 140 -10.30 -11.91 10.74
CA GLY A 140 -10.85 -12.80 11.76
C GLY A 140 -12.21 -12.33 12.30
N PRO A 141 -12.71 -12.92 13.39
CA PRO A 141 -14.07 -12.66 13.90
C PRO A 141 -14.36 -11.20 14.25
N ALA A 142 -13.32 -10.44 14.63
CA ALA A 142 -13.46 -9.03 15.00
C ALA A 142 -13.47 -8.06 13.80
N LEU A 143 -13.19 -8.54 12.57
CA LEU A 143 -12.97 -7.70 11.40
C LEU A 143 -14.16 -6.78 11.09
N ALA A 144 -15.39 -7.29 11.18
CA ALA A 144 -16.58 -6.48 10.90
C ALA A 144 -16.74 -5.33 11.91
N ALA A 145 -16.49 -5.59 13.20
CA ALA A 145 -16.58 -4.58 14.24
C ALA A 145 -15.48 -3.52 14.10
N THR A 146 -14.24 -3.93 13.82
CA THR A 146 -13.12 -2.99 13.61
C THR A 146 -13.31 -2.16 12.34
N LEU A 147 -13.82 -2.74 11.25
CA LEU A 147 -14.17 -1.99 10.03
C LEU A 147 -15.29 -0.98 10.27
N GLY A 148 -16.30 -1.31 11.07
CA GLY A 148 -17.33 -0.37 11.48
C GLY A 148 -16.75 0.87 12.17
N GLU A 149 -15.76 0.66 13.04
CA GLU A 149 -15.03 1.75 13.69
C GLU A 149 -14.16 2.55 12.71
N VAL A 150 -13.42 1.87 11.83
CA VAL A 150 -12.63 2.51 10.75
C VAL A 150 -13.53 3.41 9.89
N ARG A 151 -14.72 2.95 9.53
CA ARG A 151 -15.72 3.75 8.79
C ARG A 151 -16.20 4.95 9.60
N ARG A 152 -16.47 4.77 10.90
CA ARG A 152 -16.98 5.81 11.79
C ARG A 152 -15.99 6.95 11.95
N VAL A 153 -14.69 6.64 12.05
CA VAL A 153 -13.62 7.65 12.22
C VAL A 153 -13.12 8.24 10.89
N GLY A 154 -13.64 7.77 9.76
CA GLY A 154 -13.21 8.22 8.43
C GLY A 154 -11.75 7.84 8.15
N ALA A 155 -11.39 6.60 8.45
CA ALA A 155 -10.10 6.00 8.12
C ALA A 155 -10.28 4.96 7.00
N SER A 156 -9.17 4.44 6.51
CA SER A 156 -9.09 3.35 5.54
C SER A 156 -8.56 2.09 6.21
N ALA A 157 -8.97 0.93 5.71
CA ALA A 157 -8.42 -0.35 6.14
C ALA A 157 -7.08 -0.63 5.48
N LYS A 158 -6.26 -1.47 6.09
CA LYS A 158 -5.02 -1.96 5.52
C LYS A 158 -4.86 -3.44 5.79
N ILE A 159 -4.44 -4.18 4.77
CA ILE A 159 -4.08 -5.60 4.89
C ILE A 159 -2.60 -5.78 4.57
N ARG A 160 -1.95 -6.67 5.32
CA ARG A 160 -0.63 -7.20 4.98
C ARG A 160 -0.82 -8.44 4.11
N ALA A 161 -0.28 -8.41 2.90
CA ALA A 161 -0.41 -9.47 1.90
C ALA A 161 0.84 -10.37 1.79
N GLY A 162 1.86 -10.15 2.64
CA GLY A 162 3.04 -10.99 2.66
C GLY A 162 4.15 -10.54 3.61
N GLY A 163 5.29 -11.22 3.49
CA GLY A 163 6.50 -10.98 4.25
C GLY A 163 7.68 -11.79 3.71
N THR A 164 8.67 -12.06 4.55
CA THR A 164 9.91 -12.78 4.18
C THR A 164 9.86 -14.27 4.43
N THR A 165 8.74 -14.79 4.94
CA THR A 165 8.50 -16.24 5.14
C THR A 165 7.20 -16.65 4.45
N PRO A 166 7.05 -17.92 4.03
CA PRO A 166 5.83 -18.39 3.36
C PRO A 166 4.55 -18.17 4.19
N GLU A 167 4.64 -18.29 5.51
CA GLU A 167 3.52 -18.17 6.45
C GLU A 167 3.04 -16.72 6.63
N ALA A 168 3.85 -15.75 6.19
CA ALA A 168 3.47 -14.33 6.23
C ALA A 168 2.48 -13.94 5.12
N PHE A 169 2.24 -14.83 4.15
CA PHE A 169 1.28 -14.61 3.07
C PHE A 169 -0.09 -15.15 3.48
N PRO A 170 -1.13 -14.29 3.58
CA PRO A 170 -2.48 -14.74 3.95
C PRO A 170 -3.04 -15.68 2.88
N ALA A 171 -3.92 -16.60 3.28
CA ALA A 171 -4.62 -17.45 2.33
C ALA A 171 -5.51 -16.60 1.40
N VAL A 172 -5.82 -17.12 0.21
CA VAL A 172 -6.72 -16.43 -0.73
C VAL A 172 -8.07 -16.12 -0.08
N ASP A 173 -8.59 -17.04 0.72
CA ASP A 173 -9.86 -16.87 1.44
C ASP A 173 -9.82 -15.70 2.42
N ASP A 174 -8.70 -15.50 3.11
CA ASP A 174 -8.52 -14.37 4.04
C ASP A 174 -8.49 -13.04 3.29
N VAL A 175 -7.81 -12.99 2.14
CA VAL A 175 -7.76 -11.80 1.30
C VAL A 175 -9.16 -11.48 0.76
N VAL A 176 -9.88 -12.46 0.21
CA VAL A 176 -11.23 -12.27 -0.32
C VAL A 176 -12.21 -11.87 0.79
N ALA A 177 -12.13 -12.49 1.97
CA ALA A 177 -12.92 -12.10 3.14
C ALA A 177 -12.66 -10.65 3.56
N PHE A 178 -11.40 -10.21 3.55
CA PHE A 178 -11.04 -8.82 3.82
C PHE A 178 -11.62 -7.85 2.78
N LEU A 179 -11.47 -8.17 1.49
CA LEU A 179 -12.01 -7.34 0.39
C LEU A 179 -13.53 -7.22 0.48
N ARG A 180 -14.24 -8.33 0.70
CA ARG A 180 -15.70 -8.33 0.86
C ARG A 180 -16.13 -7.53 2.08
N ALA A 181 -15.44 -7.69 3.21
CA ALA A 181 -15.76 -6.94 4.42
C ALA A 181 -15.57 -5.43 4.22
N CYS A 182 -14.50 -5.01 3.54
CA CYS A 182 -14.26 -3.61 3.18
C CYS A 182 -15.38 -3.07 2.26
N HIS A 183 -15.75 -3.83 1.23
CA HIS A 183 -16.85 -3.46 0.32
C HIS A 183 -18.18 -3.30 1.07
N ALA A 184 -18.55 -4.27 1.91
CA ALA A 184 -19.79 -4.24 2.69
C ALA A 184 -19.82 -3.07 3.68
N ALA A 185 -18.68 -2.74 4.29
CA ALA A 185 -18.53 -1.60 5.21
C ALA A 185 -18.38 -0.25 4.48
N ARG A 186 -18.21 -0.25 3.15
CA ARG A 186 -17.88 0.93 2.32
C ARG A 186 -16.64 1.65 2.84
N VAL A 187 -15.62 0.87 3.18
CA VAL A 187 -14.32 1.35 3.68
C VAL A 187 -13.27 1.15 2.58
N PRO A 188 -12.58 2.22 2.15
CA PRO A 188 -11.42 2.07 1.25
C PRO A 188 -10.33 1.26 1.93
N PHE A 189 -9.52 0.55 1.15
CA PHE A 189 -8.42 -0.23 1.69
C PHE A 189 -7.11 0.01 0.93
N LYS A 190 -6.01 -0.33 1.61
CA LYS A 190 -4.68 -0.46 1.02
C LYS A 190 -4.12 -1.86 1.30
N ALA A 191 -3.45 -2.47 0.34
CA ALA A 191 -2.72 -3.72 0.55
C ALA A 191 -1.21 -3.44 0.55
N THR A 192 -0.48 -4.08 1.46
CA THR A 192 0.95 -3.82 1.69
C THR A 192 1.74 -5.10 1.89
N ALA A 193 3.04 -5.05 1.58
CA ALA A 193 3.99 -6.16 1.64
C ALA A 193 3.60 -7.38 0.77
N GLY A 194 4.60 -8.02 0.15
CA GLY A 194 4.38 -9.24 -0.64
C GLY A 194 3.75 -9.04 -2.03
N LEU A 195 3.33 -7.83 -2.39
CA LEU A 195 2.74 -7.51 -3.70
C LEU A 195 3.79 -6.94 -4.67
N HIS A 196 4.85 -7.70 -4.94
CA HIS A 196 5.97 -7.25 -5.79
C HIS A 196 5.82 -7.63 -7.27
N HIS A 197 4.85 -8.49 -7.58
CA HIS A 197 4.60 -9.02 -8.92
C HIS A 197 3.19 -8.66 -9.38
N PRO A 198 2.98 -8.41 -10.69
CA PRO A 198 1.65 -8.13 -11.22
C PRO A 198 0.68 -9.29 -11.03
N VAL A 199 1.19 -10.51 -11.23
CA VAL A 199 0.41 -11.76 -11.23
C VAL A 199 0.91 -12.64 -10.09
N ARG A 200 -0.01 -13.41 -9.49
CA ARG A 200 0.31 -14.42 -8.47
C ARG A 200 1.27 -15.47 -9.04
N GLY A 201 2.16 -15.98 -8.21
CA GLY A 201 3.09 -17.02 -8.63
C GLY A 201 4.11 -17.39 -7.56
N LEU A 202 5.01 -18.30 -7.92
CA LEU A 202 6.08 -18.77 -7.05
C LEU A 202 7.32 -17.86 -7.22
N TYR A 203 7.74 -17.19 -6.15
CA TYR A 203 8.83 -16.22 -6.18
C TYR A 203 9.76 -16.36 -4.98
N ARG A 204 10.96 -15.80 -5.11
CA ARG A 204 11.87 -15.59 -3.97
C ARG A 204 11.32 -14.51 -3.06
N LEU A 205 11.27 -14.78 -1.75
CA LEU A 205 10.67 -13.86 -0.78
C LEU A 205 11.53 -12.63 -0.47
N THR A 206 12.82 -12.67 -0.82
CA THR A 206 13.81 -11.61 -0.67
C THR A 206 14.81 -11.66 -1.83
N TYR A 207 15.67 -10.65 -1.93
CA TYR A 207 16.76 -10.63 -2.92
C TYR A 207 17.98 -11.48 -2.53
N ALA A 208 17.97 -12.13 -1.36
CA ALA A 208 19.08 -12.95 -0.91
C ALA A 208 19.28 -14.21 -1.79
N PRO A 209 20.52 -14.66 -2.03
CA PRO A 209 20.80 -15.86 -2.83
C PRO A 209 20.19 -17.16 -2.28
N ASP A 210 19.91 -17.23 -0.99
CA ASP A 210 19.32 -18.37 -0.26
C ASP A 210 17.89 -18.08 0.19
N SER A 211 17.26 -17.04 -0.38
CA SER A 211 15.90 -16.65 -0.03
C SER A 211 14.92 -17.82 -0.18
N PRO A 212 14.04 -18.05 0.81
CA PRO A 212 12.93 -18.98 0.66
C PRO A 212 12.11 -18.64 -0.58
N VAL A 213 11.52 -19.67 -1.17
CA VAL A 213 10.61 -19.53 -2.29
C VAL A 213 9.21 -19.82 -1.79
N GLY A 214 8.27 -18.94 -2.10
CA GLY A 214 6.89 -19.03 -1.67
C GLY A 214 5.94 -18.39 -2.67
N THR A 215 4.66 -18.68 -2.52
CA THR A 215 3.64 -18.12 -3.40
C THR A 215 3.28 -16.72 -2.96
N MET A 216 3.49 -15.73 -3.83
CA MET A 216 3.07 -14.34 -3.60
C MET A 216 1.80 -14.04 -4.39
N HIS A 217 0.91 -13.23 -3.81
CA HIS A 217 -0.22 -12.65 -4.53
C HIS A 217 0.28 -11.60 -5.54
N GLY A 218 -0.42 -11.48 -6.67
CA GLY A 218 -0.18 -10.41 -7.63
C GLY A 218 -0.97 -9.15 -7.28
N TYR A 219 -0.39 -7.96 -7.48
CA TYR A 219 -1.14 -6.73 -7.25
C TYR A 219 -2.33 -6.58 -8.21
N LEU A 220 -2.24 -7.08 -9.45
CA LEU A 220 -3.39 -7.08 -10.38
C LEU A 220 -4.45 -8.07 -9.93
N ASN A 221 -4.07 -9.22 -9.38
CA ASN A 221 -5.03 -10.18 -8.81
C ASN A 221 -5.86 -9.51 -7.69
N VAL A 222 -5.22 -8.78 -6.77
CA VAL A 222 -5.91 -8.09 -5.68
C VAL A 222 -6.85 -6.99 -6.21
N LEU A 223 -6.37 -6.16 -7.13
CA LEU A 223 -7.17 -5.06 -7.70
C LEU A 223 -8.38 -5.58 -8.47
N VAL A 224 -8.20 -6.57 -9.34
CA VAL A 224 -9.27 -7.14 -10.15
C VAL A 224 -10.26 -7.94 -9.27
N ALA A 225 -9.79 -8.62 -8.23
CA ALA A 225 -10.67 -9.30 -7.28
C ALA A 225 -11.53 -8.30 -6.49
N ALA A 226 -10.96 -7.17 -6.08
CA ALA A 226 -11.71 -6.09 -5.43
C ALA A 226 -12.77 -5.50 -6.37
N GLU A 227 -12.43 -5.29 -7.64
CA GLU A 227 -13.36 -4.80 -8.66
C GLU A 227 -14.48 -5.80 -8.98
N ALA A 228 -14.15 -7.10 -9.06
CA ALA A 228 -15.15 -8.15 -9.23
C ALA A 228 -16.18 -8.14 -8.09
N ILE A 229 -15.72 -8.01 -6.84
CA ILE A 229 -16.61 -7.87 -5.67
C ILE A 229 -17.45 -6.61 -5.78
N ALA A 230 -16.86 -5.47 -6.17
CA ALA A 230 -17.56 -4.20 -6.31
C ALA A 230 -18.69 -4.24 -7.35
N ASN A 231 -18.53 -5.05 -8.39
CA ASN A 231 -19.52 -5.25 -9.46
C ASN A 231 -20.50 -6.42 -9.20
N GLY A 232 -20.58 -6.90 -7.96
CA GLY A 232 -21.55 -7.93 -7.56
C GLY A 232 -21.08 -9.38 -7.73
N GLY A 233 -19.79 -9.59 -7.98
CA GLY A 233 -19.17 -10.92 -8.04
C GLY A 233 -19.24 -11.68 -6.69
N THR A 234 -19.37 -12.99 -6.80
CA THR A 234 -19.36 -13.91 -5.67
C THR A 234 -17.95 -14.09 -5.10
N ASP A 235 -17.82 -14.70 -3.92
CA ASP A 235 -16.51 -15.07 -3.37
C ASP A 235 -15.75 -16.01 -4.28
N ALA A 236 -16.46 -16.95 -4.91
CA ALA A 236 -15.87 -17.86 -5.88
C ALA A 236 -15.27 -17.11 -7.08
N ASP A 237 -15.89 -16.01 -7.52
CA ASP A 237 -15.37 -15.20 -8.63
C ASP A 237 -14.08 -14.49 -8.23
N ALA A 238 -14.08 -13.84 -7.05
CA ALA A 238 -12.89 -13.18 -6.51
C ALA A 238 -11.74 -14.17 -6.22
N GLN A 239 -12.05 -15.35 -5.69
CA GLN A 239 -11.08 -16.43 -5.45
C GLN A 239 -10.45 -16.90 -6.76
N ARG A 240 -11.24 -17.08 -7.84
CA ARG A 240 -10.70 -17.45 -9.16
C ARG A 240 -9.70 -16.42 -9.67
N VAL A 241 -10.03 -15.13 -9.57
CA VAL A 241 -9.11 -14.03 -9.92
C VAL A 241 -7.86 -14.08 -9.05
N MET A 242 -8.00 -14.24 -7.74
CA MET A 242 -6.89 -14.30 -6.80
C MET A 242 -5.95 -15.48 -7.05
N LEU A 243 -6.48 -16.62 -7.52
CA LEU A 243 -5.71 -17.84 -7.80
C LEU A 243 -5.02 -17.84 -9.17
N ALA A 244 -5.34 -16.90 -10.06
CA ALA A 244 -4.80 -16.88 -11.41
C ALA A 244 -3.28 -16.59 -11.43
N GLU A 245 -2.51 -17.50 -12.04
CA GLU A 245 -1.03 -17.43 -12.14
C GLU A 245 -0.54 -17.01 -13.53
N SER A 246 -1.45 -16.63 -14.44
CA SER A 246 -1.13 -16.21 -15.80
C SER A 246 -2.00 -15.05 -16.25
N ALA A 247 -1.37 -13.98 -16.74
CA ALA A 247 -2.07 -12.84 -17.34
C ALA A 247 -2.69 -13.15 -18.72
N HIS A 248 -2.63 -14.38 -19.22
CA HIS A 248 -3.23 -14.76 -20.50
C HIS A 248 -4.71 -14.37 -20.60
N ASP A 249 -5.43 -14.51 -19.50
CA ASP A 249 -6.86 -14.24 -19.41
C ASP A 249 -7.17 -12.83 -18.89
N LEU A 250 -6.13 -12.01 -18.68
CA LEU A 250 -6.30 -10.61 -18.28
C LEU A 250 -6.62 -9.77 -19.53
N VAL A 251 -7.86 -9.28 -19.56
CA VAL A 251 -8.36 -8.38 -20.60
C VAL A 251 -8.25 -6.95 -20.10
N ILE A 252 -7.42 -6.14 -20.78
CA ILE A 252 -7.29 -4.71 -20.56
C ILE A 252 -7.79 -3.99 -21.81
N THR A 253 -8.79 -3.12 -21.64
CA THR A 253 -9.23 -2.16 -22.66
C THR A 253 -9.07 -0.74 -22.13
N ASP A 254 -9.43 0.27 -22.91
CA ASP A 254 -9.36 1.68 -22.47
C ASP A 254 -10.33 1.98 -21.31
N ASP A 255 -11.37 1.15 -21.15
CA ASP A 255 -12.49 1.33 -20.21
C ASP A 255 -12.61 0.22 -19.16
N ARG A 256 -11.92 -0.92 -19.29
CA ARG A 256 -12.05 -2.06 -18.35
C ARG A 256 -10.77 -2.84 -18.14
N ILE A 257 -10.69 -3.47 -16.96
CA ILE A 257 -9.66 -4.46 -16.60
C ILE A 257 -10.38 -5.64 -15.95
N ALA A 258 -10.28 -6.83 -16.54
CA ALA A 258 -10.96 -8.03 -16.05
C ALA A 258 -10.12 -9.29 -16.29
N TRP A 259 -10.20 -10.27 -15.39
CA TRP A 259 -9.70 -11.62 -15.62
C TRP A 259 -10.85 -12.49 -16.10
N ALA A 260 -10.66 -13.24 -17.20
CA ALA A 260 -11.74 -13.94 -17.88
C ALA A 260 -12.67 -14.73 -16.93
N GLY A 261 -13.95 -14.43 -17.09
CA GLY A 261 -15.12 -14.94 -16.38
C GLY A 261 -16.32 -14.15 -16.90
#